data_AF-A0A376D3A7-F1
#
_entry.id   AF-A0A376D3A7-F1
#
_cell.length_a   1.000
_cell.length_b   1.000
_cell.length_c   1.000
_cell.angle_alpha   90.00
_cell.angle_beta   90.00
_cell.angle_gamma   90.00
#
_symmetry.space_group_name_H-M   'P 1'
#
loop_
_entity.id
_entity.type
_entity.pdbx_description
1 polymer ?
#
loop_
_entity_poly.entity_id
_entity_poly.type
_entity_poly.pdbx_seq_one_letter_code
_entity_poly.pdbx_strand_id
1 'polypeptide(L)'
;MNIFTEAAKLEEQNCPFAMAQIVDSRGSTPRHSAQMLVRADGSIVGTIGGGMVERKVIEESLQALQERKPRLFHGRMARNGADAVGSDCGGAMSVFISVHGMRPRLVLIGAGHVNRAIAQSAALLGFDIAVADIYRESLNPELFPPSTTLLHAESFGAAVEALDIRPDNFVLIATNNQDREALDKLIEQPIAWLGLLASRRKVQLFLRQLREKGVAEEHIARLHAPVGYNIGAETPQEIAISVLAEILQVKNNAPGGLMMKPSHPSGHQLVVIRGAGDIASGVALRLYHAGFKVIMLEVEKPTVIRCTVAFAQAVFDGEMTVEGVTARLATSSAEAMKLTERGFIPVMVDPTCSLLDELKPLCVVDAILAKQNLGTRADMAPVNNRAWAGLYCREGLSCGN
;
A
#
# COMPACT_ATOMS: atom_id res chain seq x y z
N MET A 1 34.68 -9.60 -26.99
CA MET A 1 33.73 -8.64 -26.38
C MET A 1 34.05 -8.54 -24.90
N ASN A 2 34.14 -7.33 -24.34
CA ASN A 2 34.46 -7.12 -22.93
C ASN A 2 33.25 -7.50 -22.05
N ILE A 3 33.48 -8.07 -20.87
CA ILE A 3 32.44 -8.44 -19.89
C ILE A 3 31.50 -7.27 -19.59
N PHE A 4 32.03 -6.04 -19.50
CA PHE A 4 31.23 -4.83 -19.23
C PHE A 4 30.35 -4.42 -20.41
N THR A 5 30.81 -4.64 -21.65
CA THR A 5 30.00 -4.37 -22.85
C THR A 5 28.81 -5.33 -22.92
N GLU A 6 29.03 -6.60 -22.58
CA GLU A 6 27.96 -7.59 -22.52
C GLU A 6 26.99 -7.31 -21.38
N ALA A 7 27.50 -6.99 -20.19
CA ALA A 7 26.66 -6.62 -19.04
C ALA A 7 25.78 -5.41 -19.35
N ALA A 8 26.32 -4.36 -19.96
CA ALA A 8 25.55 -3.17 -20.34
C ALA A 8 24.42 -3.50 -21.32
N LYS A 9 24.69 -4.36 -22.31
CA LYS A 9 23.68 -4.80 -23.28
C LYS A 9 22.55 -5.58 -22.60
N LEU A 10 22.89 -6.54 -21.73
CA LEU A 10 21.88 -7.34 -21.01
C LEU A 10 21.06 -6.48 -20.06
N GLU A 11 21.69 -5.53 -19.36
CA GLU A 11 21.01 -4.59 -18.48
C GLU A 11 20.02 -3.71 -19.24
N GLU A 12 20.45 -3.14 -20.38
CA GLU A 12 19.60 -2.32 -21.25
C GLU A 12 18.37 -3.10 -21.75
N GLN A 13 18.57 -4.37 -22.11
CA GLN A 13 17.52 -5.29 -22.57
C GLN A 13 16.70 -5.91 -21.42
N ASN A 14 17.01 -5.56 -20.17
CA ASN A 14 16.41 -6.15 -18.97
C ASN A 14 16.43 -7.69 -18.98
N CYS A 15 17.53 -8.26 -19.48
CA CYS A 15 17.77 -9.70 -19.54
C CYS A 15 18.57 -10.13 -18.30
N PRO A 16 18.07 -11.04 -17.46
CA PRO A 16 18.73 -11.41 -16.22
C PRO A 16 20.12 -12.01 -16.42
N PHE A 17 21.10 -11.54 -15.63
CA PHE A 17 22.45 -12.10 -15.59
C PHE A 17 23.09 -11.94 -14.21
N ALA A 18 24.04 -12.81 -13.90
CA ALA A 18 24.82 -12.75 -12.68
C ALA A 18 26.25 -12.28 -12.97
N MET A 19 26.79 -11.43 -12.10
CA MET A 19 28.18 -11.03 -12.09
C MET A 19 28.87 -11.65 -10.88
N ALA A 20 29.79 -12.58 -11.14
CA ALA A 20 30.63 -13.23 -10.15
C ALA A 20 32.00 -12.56 -10.10
N GLN A 21 32.41 -12.12 -8.91
CA GLN A 21 33.69 -11.44 -8.69
C GLN A 21 34.44 -12.06 -7.50
N ILE A 22 35.72 -12.37 -7.68
CA ILE A 22 36.58 -12.76 -6.57
C ILE A 22 36.77 -11.55 -5.65
N VAL A 23 36.37 -11.69 -4.38
CA VAL A 23 36.46 -10.63 -3.35
C VAL A 23 37.49 -10.94 -2.27
N ASP A 24 37.83 -12.21 -2.05
CA ASP A 24 38.96 -12.64 -1.20
C ASP A 24 39.64 -13.85 -1.84
N SER A 25 40.97 -13.94 -1.70
CA SER A 25 41.75 -15.11 -2.11
C SER A 25 42.96 -15.28 -1.19
N ARG A 26 43.23 -16.53 -0.78
CA ARG A 26 44.34 -16.88 0.12
C ARG A 26 45.03 -18.15 -0.35
N GLY A 27 46.34 -18.18 -0.19
CA GLY A 27 47.16 -19.31 -0.64
C GLY A 27 47.15 -19.47 -2.15
N SER A 28 47.35 -20.69 -2.64
CA SER A 28 47.41 -20.97 -4.07
C SER A 28 46.01 -21.17 -4.64
N THR A 29 45.45 -20.08 -5.19
CA THR A 29 44.19 -20.08 -5.94
C THR A 29 44.47 -19.96 -7.44
N PRO A 30 43.56 -20.43 -8.31
CA PRO A 30 43.71 -20.34 -9.77
C PRO A 30 43.87 -18.89 -10.27
N ARG A 31 43.19 -17.95 -9.60
CA ARG A 31 43.31 -16.51 -9.79
C ARG A 31 43.14 -15.80 -8.44
N HIS A 32 43.77 -14.63 -8.33
CA HIS A 32 43.64 -13.75 -7.15
C HIS A 32 42.59 -12.66 -7.35
N SER A 33 42.33 -12.29 -8.60
CA SER A 33 41.28 -11.34 -8.99
C SER A 33 40.76 -11.73 -10.37
N ALA A 34 39.45 -11.85 -10.49
CA ALA A 34 38.78 -12.21 -11.73
C ALA A 34 37.28 -11.91 -11.64
N GLN A 35 36.67 -11.77 -12.82
CA GLN A 35 35.23 -11.57 -12.98
C GLN A 35 34.70 -12.52 -14.05
N MET A 36 33.46 -12.96 -13.86
CA MET A 36 32.74 -13.82 -14.78
C MET A 36 31.26 -13.41 -14.79
N LEU A 37 30.73 -13.21 -15.98
CA LEU A 37 29.30 -13.01 -16.20
C LEU A 37 28.69 -14.37 -16.51
N VAL A 38 27.56 -14.68 -15.87
CA VAL A 38 26.79 -15.91 -16.10
C VAL A 38 25.40 -15.52 -16.54
N ARG A 39 24.97 -16.00 -17.71
CA ARG A 39 23.60 -15.80 -18.22
C ARG A 39 22.65 -16.86 -17.66
N ALA A 40 21.34 -16.63 -17.79
CA ALA A 40 20.32 -17.55 -17.33
C ALA A 40 20.36 -18.95 -17.99
N ASP A 41 20.96 -19.07 -19.17
CA ASP A 41 21.18 -20.35 -19.87
C ASP A 41 22.49 -21.06 -19.44
N GLY A 42 23.24 -20.48 -18.50
CA GLY A 42 24.51 -20.99 -18.00
C GLY A 42 25.72 -20.63 -18.88
N SER A 43 25.52 -19.95 -20.01
CA SER A 43 26.64 -19.45 -20.83
C SER A 43 27.38 -18.33 -20.10
N ILE A 44 28.69 -18.24 -20.34
CA ILE A 44 29.58 -17.35 -19.59
C ILE A 44 30.37 -16.38 -20.48
N VAL A 45 30.72 -15.23 -19.92
CA VAL A 45 31.71 -14.30 -20.46
C VAL A 45 32.74 -13.98 -19.39
N GLY A 46 34.02 -14.19 -19.69
CA GLY A 46 35.08 -14.16 -18.68
C GLY A 46 35.25 -15.50 -17.97
N THR A 47 36.06 -15.53 -16.92
CA THR A 47 36.40 -16.74 -16.17
C THR A 47 36.94 -16.35 -14.80
N ILE A 48 36.56 -17.10 -13.77
CA ILE A 48 37.20 -17.00 -12.44
C ILE A 48 38.36 -17.99 -12.29
N GLY A 49 38.46 -18.96 -13.21
CA GLY A 49 39.44 -20.04 -13.19
C GLY A 49 39.07 -21.18 -12.24
N GLY A 50 39.86 -22.27 -12.28
CA GLY A 50 39.77 -23.33 -11.27
C GLY A 50 38.82 -24.50 -11.58
N GLY A 51 38.37 -24.67 -12.82
CA GLY A 51 37.64 -25.86 -13.29
C GLY A 51 36.41 -26.20 -12.45
N MET A 52 36.58 -27.04 -11.44
CA MET A 52 35.52 -27.40 -10.49
C MET A 52 34.98 -26.20 -9.70
N VAL A 53 35.84 -25.24 -9.34
CA VAL A 53 35.40 -24.01 -8.64
C VAL A 53 34.50 -23.18 -9.53
N GLU A 54 34.92 -22.96 -10.77
CA GLU A 54 34.17 -22.22 -11.76
C GLU A 54 32.79 -22.83 -11.99
N ARG A 55 32.72 -24.16 -12.12
CA ARG A 55 31.46 -24.88 -12.25
C ARG A 55 30.52 -24.66 -11.06
N LYS A 56 31.03 -24.75 -9.82
CA LYS A 56 30.20 -24.48 -8.63
C LYS A 56 29.73 -23.03 -8.59
N VAL A 57 30.57 -22.07 -8.97
CA VAL A 57 30.17 -20.66 -9.03
C VAL A 57 29.11 -20.41 -10.11
N ILE A 58 29.17 -21.11 -11.26
CA ILE A 58 28.11 -21.06 -12.27
C ILE A 58 26.79 -21.60 -11.69
N GLU A 59 26.82 -22.74 -11.01
CA GLU A 59 25.63 -23.33 -10.35
C GLU A 59 25.03 -22.37 -9.30
N GLU A 60 25.87 -21.79 -8.44
CA GLU A 60 25.47 -20.81 -7.44
C GLU A 60 24.91 -19.52 -8.07
N SER A 61 25.44 -19.12 -9.23
CA SER A 61 24.97 -17.96 -10.00
C SER A 61 23.60 -18.20 -10.62
N LEU A 62 23.34 -19.40 -11.14
CA LEU A 62 22.03 -19.79 -11.65
C LEU A 62 20.98 -19.84 -10.53
N GLN A 63 21.35 -20.34 -9.35
CA GLN A 63 20.49 -20.29 -8.17
C GLN A 63 20.23 -18.85 -7.71
N ALA A 64 21.26 -17.98 -7.67
CA ALA A 64 21.12 -16.57 -7.34
C ALA A 64 20.12 -15.86 -8.29
N LEU A 65 20.16 -16.18 -9.59
CA LEU A 65 19.23 -15.66 -10.60
C LEU A 65 17.80 -16.13 -10.36
N GLN A 66 17.60 -17.41 -10.03
CA GLN A 66 16.28 -17.96 -9.72
C GLN A 66 15.69 -17.30 -8.47
N GLU A 67 16.49 -17.12 -7.42
CA GLU A 67 16.08 -16.50 -6.16
C GLU A 67 15.98 -14.97 -6.24
N ARG A 68 16.53 -14.35 -7.29
CA ARG A 68 16.67 -12.90 -7.47
C ARG A 68 17.42 -12.24 -6.31
N LYS A 69 18.43 -12.92 -5.76
CA LYS A 69 19.18 -12.47 -4.58
C LYS A 69 20.69 -12.64 -4.78
N PRO A 70 21.51 -11.69 -4.30
CA PRO A 70 22.96 -11.84 -4.32
C PRO A 70 23.41 -12.93 -3.34
N ARG A 71 24.56 -13.56 -3.62
CA ARG A 71 25.14 -14.63 -2.81
C ARG A 71 26.64 -14.45 -2.64
N LEU A 72 27.19 -15.02 -1.58
CA LEU A 72 28.64 -15.07 -1.35
C LEU A 72 29.09 -16.53 -1.29
N PHE A 73 29.72 -16.99 -2.36
CA PHE A 73 30.27 -18.34 -2.45
C PHE A 73 31.64 -18.41 -1.78
N HIS A 74 31.89 -19.49 -1.04
CA HIS A 74 33.18 -19.79 -0.42
C HIS A 74 33.68 -21.13 -0.94
N GLY A 75 34.91 -21.15 -1.46
CA GLY A 75 35.53 -22.36 -2.00
C GLY A 75 36.92 -22.57 -1.43
N ARG A 76 37.18 -23.78 -0.95
CA ARG A 76 38.51 -24.26 -0.53
C ARG A 76 39.05 -25.28 -1.50
N MET A 77 40.27 -25.06 -2.01
CA MET A 77 40.98 -25.93 -2.94
C MET A 77 41.54 -27.16 -2.22
N ALA A 78 40.64 -27.94 -1.64
CA ALA A 78 40.90 -29.22 -1.00
C ALA A 78 40.00 -30.30 -1.63
N ARG A 79 40.39 -31.57 -1.50
CA ARG A 79 39.59 -32.72 -1.98
C ARG A 79 38.35 -32.96 -1.12
N ASN A 80 38.49 -32.87 0.20
CA ASN A 80 37.45 -33.23 1.17
C ASN A 80 37.30 -32.14 2.24
N GLY A 81 36.16 -32.12 2.93
CA GLY A 81 35.84 -31.19 4.01
C GLY A 81 34.79 -30.14 3.60
N ALA A 82 34.39 -29.30 4.56
CA ALA A 82 33.47 -28.19 4.29
C ALA A 82 34.06 -27.24 3.23
N ASP A 83 33.22 -26.79 2.30
CA ASP A 83 33.57 -25.89 1.19
C ASP A 83 34.65 -26.42 0.22
N ALA A 84 35.00 -27.70 0.31
CA ALA A 84 35.96 -28.33 -0.58
C ALA A 84 35.44 -28.36 -2.02
N VAL A 85 36.25 -27.87 -2.96
CA VAL A 85 35.93 -27.78 -4.39
C VAL A 85 36.58 -28.89 -5.22
N GLY A 86 37.19 -29.90 -4.58
CA GLY A 86 37.70 -31.07 -5.29
C GLY A 86 39.03 -30.84 -6.02
N SER A 87 39.87 -29.95 -5.48
CA SER A 87 41.16 -29.54 -6.06
C SER A 87 42.31 -29.71 -5.04
N ASP A 88 43.56 -29.77 -5.51
CA ASP A 88 44.77 -29.98 -4.67
C ASP A 88 45.63 -28.73 -4.47
N CYS A 89 45.12 -27.54 -4.78
CA CYS A 89 45.92 -26.33 -4.75
C CYS A 89 46.10 -25.74 -3.34
N GLY A 90 45.35 -26.18 -2.32
CA GLY A 90 45.54 -25.74 -0.93
C GLY A 90 45.12 -24.29 -0.61
N GLY A 91 44.70 -23.49 -1.60
CA GLY A 91 44.15 -22.15 -1.41
C GLY A 91 42.67 -22.11 -1.01
N ALA A 92 42.17 -20.91 -0.72
CA ALA A 92 40.76 -20.63 -0.49
C ALA A 92 40.37 -19.32 -1.17
N MET A 93 39.12 -19.21 -1.63
CA MET A 93 38.61 -17.99 -2.26
C MET A 93 37.13 -17.76 -1.94
N SER A 94 36.75 -16.48 -1.92
CA SER A 94 35.37 -16.04 -1.81
C SER A 94 34.97 -15.29 -3.07
N VAL A 95 33.79 -15.62 -3.60
CA VAL A 95 33.24 -15.04 -4.83
C VAL A 95 31.89 -14.41 -4.52
N PHE A 96 31.80 -13.09 -4.68
CA PHE A 96 30.54 -12.38 -4.55
C PHE A 96 29.78 -12.47 -5.88
N ILE A 97 28.54 -12.92 -5.81
CA ILE A 97 27.63 -13.10 -6.94
C ILE A 97 26.52 -12.07 -6.78
N SER A 98 26.45 -11.13 -7.71
CA SER A 98 25.38 -10.13 -7.81
C SER A 98 24.49 -10.43 -9.01
N VAL A 99 23.19 -10.14 -8.91
CA VAL A 99 22.21 -10.36 -9.98
C VAL A 99 21.71 -9.02 -10.52
N HIS A 100 21.58 -8.95 -11.84
CA HIS A 100 21.30 -7.75 -12.62
C HIS A 100 20.31 -8.06 -13.75
N GLY A 101 19.80 -7.05 -14.46
CA GLY A 101 18.86 -7.21 -15.57
C GLY A 101 17.49 -7.76 -15.14
N MET A 102 17.04 -7.40 -13.92
CA MET A 102 15.77 -7.88 -13.34
C MET A 102 14.88 -6.72 -12.88
N ARG A 103 14.85 -5.63 -13.65
CA ARG A 103 13.99 -4.47 -13.35
C ARG A 103 12.53 -4.92 -13.29
N PRO A 104 11.76 -4.49 -12.26
CA PRO A 104 10.33 -4.78 -12.18
C PRO A 104 9.61 -4.19 -13.39
N ARG A 105 8.68 -4.94 -13.97
CA ARG A 105 7.93 -4.51 -15.15
C ARG A 105 6.66 -3.78 -14.76
N LEU A 106 6.50 -2.53 -15.21
CA LEU A 106 5.29 -1.73 -15.10
C LEU A 106 4.57 -1.70 -16.45
N VAL A 107 3.38 -2.27 -16.47
CA VAL A 107 2.50 -2.34 -17.64
C VAL A 107 1.42 -1.29 -17.50
N LEU A 108 1.34 -0.38 -18.47
CA LEU A 108 0.37 0.71 -18.52
C LEU A 108 -0.65 0.42 -19.63
N ILE A 109 -1.89 0.18 -19.23
CA ILE A 109 -3.02 0.03 -20.16
C ILE A 109 -3.65 1.40 -20.37
N GLY A 110 -3.45 1.95 -21.57
CA GLY A 110 -3.72 3.34 -21.95
C GLY A 110 -2.43 4.17 -22.08
N ALA A 111 -2.39 5.05 -23.06
CA ALA A 111 -1.27 5.93 -23.41
C ALA A 111 -1.65 7.41 -23.26
N GLY A 112 -2.65 7.73 -22.43
CA GLY A 112 -3.07 9.09 -22.11
C GLY A 112 -2.05 9.86 -21.24
N HIS A 113 -2.36 11.13 -20.96
CA HIS A 113 -1.45 12.05 -20.25
C HIS A 113 -0.96 11.53 -18.88
N VAL A 114 -1.81 10.85 -18.12
CA VAL A 114 -1.43 10.30 -16.80
C VAL A 114 -0.42 9.16 -16.96
N ASN A 115 -0.67 8.18 -17.84
CA ASN A 115 0.27 7.08 -18.06
C ASN A 115 1.59 7.56 -18.70
N ARG A 116 1.57 8.61 -19.52
CA ARG A 116 2.81 9.26 -19.99
C ARG A 116 3.63 9.82 -18.82
N ALA A 117 2.99 10.57 -17.91
CA ALA A 117 3.65 11.10 -16.72
C ALA A 117 4.19 9.98 -15.81
N ILE A 118 3.39 8.92 -15.60
CA ILE A 118 3.81 7.74 -14.83
C ILE A 118 5.02 7.07 -15.49
N ALA A 119 5.01 6.86 -16.81
CA ALA A 119 6.14 6.26 -17.51
C ALA A 119 7.43 7.07 -17.33
N GLN A 120 7.37 8.39 -17.49
CA GLN A 120 8.52 9.29 -17.31
C GLN A 120 9.09 9.18 -15.89
N SER A 121 8.24 9.23 -14.86
CA SER A 121 8.69 9.11 -13.47
C SER A 121 9.14 7.69 -13.10
N ALA A 122 8.48 6.65 -13.61
CA ALA A 122 8.81 5.25 -13.35
C ALA A 122 10.18 4.85 -13.92
N ALA A 123 10.59 5.42 -15.05
CA ALA A 123 11.90 5.16 -15.64
C ALA A 123 13.05 5.54 -14.68
N LEU A 124 12.91 6.66 -13.96
CA LEU A 124 13.88 7.10 -12.95
C LEU A 124 13.93 6.16 -11.72
N LEU A 125 12.84 5.43 -11.47
CA LEU A 125 12.73 4.45 -10.38
C LEU A 125 13.21 3.05 -10.78
N GLY A 126 13.74 2.89 -11.99
CA GLY A 126 14.30 1.64 -12.49
C GLY A 126 13.25 0.60 -12.90
N PHE A 127 12.07 1.01 -13.34
CA PHE A 127 11.09 0.11 -13.94
C PHE A 127 11.40 -0.16 -15.41
N ASP A 128 11.11 -1.38 -15.84
CA ASP A 128 10.94 -1.73 -17.25
C ASP A 128 9.49 -1.44 -17.65
N ILE A 129 9.27 -0.65 -18.71
CA ILE A 129 7.95 -0.06 -18.98
C ILE A 129 7.40 -0.62 -20.28
N ALA A 130 6.15 -1.10 -20.23
CA ALA A 130 5.37 -1.42 -21.41
C ALA A 130 4.07 -0.61 -21.39
N VAL A 131 3.70 -0.02 -22.52
CA VAL A 131 2.47 0.76 -22.68
C VAL A 131 1.70 0.18 -23.84
N ALA A 132 0.41 -0.12 -23.62
CA ALA A 132 -0.48 -0.54 -24.67
C ALA A 132 -1.67 0.39 -24.81
N ASP A 133 -2.04 0.70 -26.05
CA ASP A 133 -3.22 1.51 -26.37
C ASP A 133 -3.86 1.02 -27.68
N ILE A 134 -5.13 1.37 -27.85
CA ILE A 134 -5.92 1.08 -29.06
C ILE A 134 -5.87 2.22 -30.07
N TYR A 135 -5.40 3.40 -29.67
CA TYR A 135 -5.19 4.56 -30.52
C TYR A 135 -3.71 4.69 -30.85
N ARG A 136 -3.37 4.44 -32.11
CA ARG A 136 -1.97 4.42 -32.59
C ARG A 136 -1.27 5.76 -32.40
N GLU A 137 -2.00 6.86 -32.54
CA GLU A 137 -1.50 8.23 -32.39
C GLU A 137 -1.07 8.52 -30.95
N SER A 138 -1.65 7.82 -29.97
CA SER A 138 -1.30 7.98 -28.56
C SER A 138 0.08 7.39 -28.23
N LEU A 139 0.60 6.48 -29.07
CA LEU A 139 1.84 5.73 -28.90
C LEU A 139 3.02 6.38 -29.65
N ASN A 140 3.13 7.72 -29.61
CA ASN A 140 4.32 8.41 -30.12
C ASN A 140 5.54 8.15 -29.21
N PRO A 141 6.63 7.52 -29.70
CA PRO A 141 7.83 7.24 -28.91
C PRO A 141 8.45 8.47 -28.24
N GLU A 142 8.34 9.66 -28.82
CA GLU A 142 8.90 10.90 -28.25
C GLU A 142 8.24 11.32 -26.93
N LEU A 143 7.03 10.80 -26.65
CA LEU A 143 6.27 11.11 -25.43
C LEU A 143 6.63 10.19 -24.26
N PHE A 144 7.41 9.15 -24.51
CA PHE A 144 7.77 8.11 -23.55
C PHE A 144 9.29 8.01 -23.37
N PRO A 145 9.77 7.43 -22.26
CA PRO A 145 11.18 7.11 -22.10
C PRO A 145 11.69 6.21 -23.25
N PRO A 146 12.95 6.36 -23.71
CA PRO A 146 13.47 5.63 -24.88
C PRO A 146 13.36 4.10 -24.83
N SER A 147 13.45 3.50 -23.65
CA SER A 147 13.37 2.04 -23.46
C SER A 147 11.94 1.51 -23.28
N THR A 148 10.92 2.35 -23.52
CA THR A 148 9.51 1.96 -23.33
C THR A 148 9.05 1.06 -24.47
N THR A 149 8.52 -0.12 -24.15
CA THR A 149 7.85 -0.97 -25.13
C THR A 149 6.47 -0.42 -25.43
N LEU A 150 6.21 0.01 -26.67
CA LEU A 150 4.92 0.53 -27.10
C LEU A 150 4.19 -0.50 -27.95
N LEU A 151 2.95 -0.82 -27.57
CA LEU A 151 2.14 -1.84 -28.22
C LEU A 151 0.78 -1.28 -28.65
N HIS A 152 0.51 -1.33 -29.94
CA HIS A 152 -0.82 -1.06 -30.47
C HIS A 152 -1.64 -2.34 -30.52
N ALA A 153 -2.90 -2.30 -30.09
CA ALA A 153 -3.84 -3.42 -30.16
C ALA A 153 -5.22 -2.97 -30.66
N GLU A 154 -6.05 -3.90 -31.12
CA GLU A 154 -7.40 -3.57 -31.62
C GLU A 154 -8.42 -3.34 -30.48
N SER A 155 -8.14 -3.87 -29.29
CA SER A 155 -8.93 -3.71 -28.07
C SER A 155 -8.03 -3.74 -26.84
N PHE A 156 -8.50 -3.23 -25.71
CA PHE A 156 -7.74 -3.33 -24.46
C PHE A 156 -7.67 -4.76 -23.94
N GLY A 157 -8.66 -5.59 -24.27
CA GLY A 157 -8.58 -7.03 -24.05
C GLY A 157 -7.46 -7.70 -24.85
N ALA A 158 -7.29 -7.35 -26.12
CA ALA A 158 -6.21 -7.87 -26.96
C ALA A 158 -4.83 -7.35 -26.52
N ALA A 159 -4.76 -6.10 -26.04
CA ALA A 159 -3.55 -5.52 -25.46
C ALA A 159 -3.04 -6.36 -24.27
N VAL A 160 -3.92 -6.74 -23.35
CA VAL A 160 -3.58 -7.57 -22.18
C VAL A 160 -2.98 -8.92 -22.60
N GLU A 161 -3.54 -9.57 -23.62
CA GLU A 161 -3.03 -10.86 -24.13
C GLU A 161 -1.66 -10.71 -24.79
N ALA A 162 -1.49 -9.68 -25.62
CA ALA A 162 -0.25 -9.47 -26.37
C ALA A 162 0.92 -8.98 -25.50
N LEU A 163 0.65 -8.41 -24.32
CA LEU A 163 1.69 -7.94 -23.39
C LEU A 163 2.39 -9.05 -22.60
N ASP A 164 1.86 -10.28 -22.61
CA ASP A 164 2.33 -11.43 -21.83
C ASP A 164 2.58 -11.05 -20.36
N ILE A 165 1.48 -10.75 -19.65
CA ILE A 165 1.51 -10.25 -18.28
C ILE A 165 1.88 -11.39 -17.33
N ARG A 166 2.98 -11.19 -16.59
CA ARG A 166 3.54 -12.19 -15.68
C ARG A 166 3.20 -11.91 -14.22
N PRO A 167 3.31 -12.91 -13.32
CA PRO A 167 2.99 -12.73 -11.92
C PRO A 167 3.77 -11.64 -11.18
N ASP A 168 4.98 -11.32 -11.63
CA ASP A 168 5.83 -10.29 -11.05
C ASP A 168 5.61 -8.89 -11.66
N ASN A 169 4.58 -8.71 -12.48
CA ASN A 169 4.28 -7.44 -13.15
C ASN A 169 3.36 -6.56 -12.30
N PHE A 170 3.58 -5.25 -12.41
CA PHE A 170 2.70 -4.21 -11.89
C PHE A 170 1.86 -3.69 -13.05
N VAL A 171 0.54 -3.71 -12.93
CA VAL A 171 -0.35 -3.32 -14.02
C VAL A 171 -1.24 -2.16 -13.58
N LEU A 172 -1.22 -1.07 -14.35
CA LEU A 172 -2.12 0.07 -14.17
C LEU A 172 -3.07 0.20 -15.35
N ILE A 173 -4.37 0.21 -15.06
CA ILE A 173 -5.41 0.53 -16.03
C ILE A 173 -5.77 2.01 -15.87
N ALA A 174 -5.49 2.80 -16.90
CA ALA A 174 -5.88 4.21 -16.96
C ALA A 174 -6.28 4.57 -18.40
N THR A 175 -7.47 4.11 -18.79
CA THR A 175 -8.06 4.42 -20.08
C THR A 175 -9.12 5.51 -19.94
N ASN A 176 -9.63 6.04 -21.05
CA ASN A 176 -10.67 7.06 -21.01
C ASN A 176 -12.01 6.46 -20.52
N ASN A 177 -12.51 5.45 -21.22
CA ASN A 177 -13.84 4.88 -21.00
C ASN A 177 -13.95 3.35 -21.19
N GLN A 178 -12.85 2.66 -21.50
CA GLN A 178 -12.85 1.25 -21.88
C GLN A 178 -12.04 0.36 -20.91
N ASP A 179 -12.01 0.74 -19.63
CA ASP A 179 -11.22 0.04 -18.60
C ASP A 179 -11.74 -1.38 -18.34
N ARG A 180 -13.01 -1.62 -18.64
CA ARG A 180 -13.73 -2.84 -18.28
C ARG A 180 -13.12 -4.08 -18.93
N GLU A 181 -12.76 -3.97 -20.20
CA GLU A 181 -12.20 -5.11 -20.96
C GLU A 181 -10.87 -5.57 -20.36
N ALA A 182 -9.99 -4.61 -20.04
CA ALA A 182 -8.73 -4.92 -19.38
C ALA A 182 -8.95 -5.46 -17.96
N LEU A 183 -9.83 -4.83 -17.19
CA LEU A 183 -10.10 -5.22 -15.81
C LEU A 183 -10.66 -6.64 -15.71
N ASP A 184 -11.62 -6.99 -16.55
CA ASP A 184 -12.22 -8.34 -16.55
C ASP A 184 -11.18 -9.42 -16.88
N LYS A 185 -10.20 -9.14 -17.75
CA LYS A 185 -9.12 -10.08 -18.04
C LYS A 185 -8.07 -10.17 -16.93
N LEU A 186 -7.85 -9.11 -16.18
CA LEU A 186 -6.75 -8.99 -15.21
C LEU A 186 -7.13 -9.33 -13.78
N ILE A 187 -8.41 -9.16 -13.40
CA ILE A 187 -8.83 -9.22 -11.99
C ILE A 187 -8.55 -10.57 -11.33
N GLU A 188 -8.65 -11.67 -12.07
CA GLU A 188 -8.36 -13.02 -11.56
C GLU A 188 -6.89 -13.43 -11.74
N GLN A 189 -6.10 -12.68 -12.51
CA GLN A 189 -4.72 -13.04 -12.80
C GLN A 189 -3.81 -12.90 -11.56
N PRO A 190 -2.84 -13.81 -11.37
CA PRO A 190 -1.93 -13.77 -10.24
C PRO A 190 -0.81 -12.74 -10.45
N ILE A 191 -1.13 -11.45 -10.58
CA ILE A 191 -0.16 -10.35 -10.74
C ILE A 191 0.23 -9.68 -9.42
N ALA A 192 1.43 -9.09 -9.37
CA ALA A 192 2.03 -8.49 -8.18
C ALA A 192 1.24 -7.28 -7.68
N TRP A 193 0.66 -6.51 -8.60
CA TRP A 193 -0.17 -5.36 -8.28
C TRP A 193 -1.09 -4.98 -9.43
N LEU A 194 -2.36 -4.70 -9.13
CA LEU A 194 -3.36 -4.25 -10.10
C LEU A 194 -3.99 -2.93 -9.64
N GLY A 195 -3.70 -1.85 -10.36
CA GLY A 195 -4.28 -0.54 -10.12
C GLY A 195 -5.30 -0.14 -11.18
N LEU A 196 -6.33 0.59 -10.76
CA LEU A 196 -7.29 1.23 -11.65
C LEU A 196 -7.41 2.72 -11.33
N LEU A 197 -7.09 3.56 -12.32
CA LEU A 197 -7.34 4.99 -12.28
C LEU A 197 -8.79 5.28 -12.64
N ALA A 198 -9.63 5.53 -11.63
CA ALA A 198 -11.04 5.83 -11.82
C ALA A 198 -11.60 6.67 -10.67
N SER A 199 -12.67 7.43 -10.94
CA SER A 199 -13.42 8.13 -9.87
C SER A 199 -14.04 7.15 -8.89
N ARG A 200 -14.22 7.56 -7.62
CA ARG A 200 -14.88 6.74 -6.58
C ARG A 200 -16.21 6.17 -7.04
N ARG A 201 -17.03 6.95 -7.75
CA ARG A 201 -18.32 6.51 -8.31
C ARG A 201 -18.14 5.37 -9.31
N LYS A 202 -17.19 5.50 -10.24
CA LYS A 202 -16.91 4.48 -11.27
C LYS A 202 -16.37 3.19 -10.65
N VAL A 203 -15.51 3.32 -9.64
CA VAL A 203 -15.00 2.17 -8.86
C VAL A 203 -16.14 1.40 -8.21
N GLN A 204 -17.05 2.06 -7.49
CA GLN A 204 -18.17 1.38 -6.83
C GLN A 204 -19.06 0.62 -7.82
N LEU A 205 -19.29 1.19 -9.01
CA LEU A 205 -20.02 0.54 -10.09
C LEU A 205 -19.31 -0.72 -10.59
N PHE A 206 -17.99 -0.65 -10.83
CA PHE A 206 -17.22 -1.81 -11.27
C PHE A 206 -17.17 -2.91 -10.21
N LEU A 207 -16.95 -2.57 -8.94
CA LEU A 207 -16.95 -3.54 -7.83
C LEU A 207 -18.28 -4.29 -7.74
N ARG A 208 -19.41 -3.57 -7.82
CA ARG A 208 -20.74 -4.19 -7.84
C ARG A 208 -20.88 -5.18 -9.00
N GLN A 209 -20.52 -4.76 -10.20
CA GLN A 209 -20.64 -5.59 -11.40
C GLN A 209 -19.69 -6.81 -11.37
N LEU A 210 -18.50 -6.70 -10.78
CA LEU A 210 -17.59 -7.85 -10.58
C LEU A 210 -18.22 -8.88 -9.64
N ARG A 211 -18.83 -8.45 -8.54
CA ARG A 211 -19.57 -9.33 -7.62
C ARG A 211 -20.78 -9.99 -8.29
N GLU A 212 -21.54 -9.23 -9.09
CA GLU A 212 -22.67 -9.76 -9.87
C GLU A 212 -22.23 -10.82 -10.89
N LYS A 213 -21.00 -10.73 -11.42
CA LYS A 213 -20.39 -11.76 -12.28
C LYS A 213 -19.81 -12.96 -11.52
N GLY A 214 -19.81 -12.94 -10.19
CA GLY A 214 -19.30 -14.03 -9.35
C GLY A 214 -17.78 -14.01 -9.10
N VAL A 215 -17.09 -12.90 -9.35
CA VAL A 215 -15.66 -12.77 -9.03
C VAL A 215 -15.48 -12.86 -7.52
N ALA A 216 -14.55 -13.71 -7.06
CA ALA A 216 -14.30 -13.92 -5.64
C ALA A 216 -13.80 -12.64 -4.95
N GLU A 217 -14.21 -12.42 -3.70
CA GLU A 217 -13.87 -11.21 -2.95
C GLU A 217 -12.35 -11.07 -2.73
N GLU A 218 -11.61 -12.18 -2.71
CA GLU A 218 -10.14 -12.21 -2.63
C GLU A 218 -9.48 -11.54 -3.85
N HIS A 219 -10.03 -11.76 -5.06
CA HIS A 219 -9.55 -11.09 -6.28
C HIS A 219 -9.92 -9.61 -6.27
N ILE A 220 -11.13 -9.29 -5.79
CA ILE A 220 -11.61 -7.91 -5.67
C ILE A 220 -10.75 -7.13 -4.65
N ALA A 221 -10.39 -7.74 -3.52
CA ALA A 221 -9.59 -7.12 -2.47
C ALA A 221 -8.16 -6.77 -2.92
N ARG A 222 -7.64 -7.44 -3.96
CA ARG A 222 -6.34 -7.15 -4.57
C ARG A 222 -6.37 -5.96 -5.54
N LEU A 223 -7.54 -5.45 -5.91
CA LEU A 223 -7.67 -4.31 -6.82
C LEU A 223 -7.47 -2.99 -6.07
N HIS A 224 -6.49 -2.21 -6.49
CA HIS A 224 -6.21 -0.88 -5.98
C HIS A 224 -7.01 0.18 -6.76
N ALA A 225 -8.16 0.57 -6.22
CA ALA A 225 -9.08 1.49 -6.89
C ALA A 225 -9.92 2.35 -5.90
N PRO A 226 -9.94 3.69 -6.03
CA PRO A 226 -9.05 4.50 -6.86
C PRO A 226 -7.59 4.31 -6.45
N VAL A 227 -6.70 4.28 -7.44
CA VAL A 227 -5.27 4.12 -7.22
C VAL A 227 -4.61 5.38 -6.66
N GLY A 228 -3.55 5.18 -5.86
CA GLY A 228 -2.63 6.22 -5.42
C GLY A 228 -2.94 6.75 -4.02
N TYR A 229 -1.90 7.32 -3.40
CA TYR A 229 -2.05 8.03 -2.12
C TYR A 229 -2.92 9.28 -2.23
N ASN A 230 -3.74 9.52 -1.21
CA ASN A 230 -4.51 10.74 -1.08
C ASN A 230 -3.62 11.93 -0.67
N ILE A 231 -2.95 12.52 -1.65
CA ILE A 231 -2.11 13.72 -1.51
C ILE A 231 -2.76 14.98 -2.10
N GLY A 232 -4.03 14.90 -2.52
CA GLY A 232 -4.71 16.00 -3.22
C GLY A 232 -4.20 16.24 -4.64
N ALA A 233 -3.70 15.20 -5.31
CA ALA A 233 -3.18 15.29 -6.67
C ALA A 233 -4.26 15.66 -7.69
N GLU A 234 -3.99 16.67 -8.55
CA GLU A 234 -4.90 17.11 -9.61
C GLU A 234 -4.26 17.01 -10.99
N THR A 235 -2.97 17.29 -11.10
CA THR A 235 -2.24 17.24 -12.37
C THR A 235 -1.76 15.82 -12.70
N PRO A 236 -1.53 15.47 -13.99
CA PRO A 236 -0.98 14.17 -14.38
C PRO A 236 0.33 13.82 -13.66
N GLN A 237 1.18 14.82 -13.41
CA GLN A 237 2.46 14.66 -12.72
C GLN A 237 2.26 14.36 -11.23
N GLU A 238 1.38 15.07 -10.54
CA GLU A 238 1.06 14.77 -9.13
C GLU A 238 0.39 13.41 -8.98
N ILE A 239 -0.52 13.07 -9.89
CA ILE A 239 -1.16 11.75 -9.92
C ILE A 239 -0.10 10.67 -10.13
N ALA A 240 0.88 10.90 -11.02
CA ALA A 240 1.97 9.97 -11.22
C ALA A 240 2.78 9.72 -9.94
N ILE A 241 3.11 10.77 -9.17
CA ILE A 241 3.79 10.62 -7.88
C ILE A 241 2.93 9.85 -6.88
N SER A 242 1.63 10.17 -6.80
CA SER A 242 0.67 9.49 -5.92
C SER A 242 0.59 7.98 -6.20
N VAL A 243 0.50 7.60 -7.48
CA VAL A 243 0.41 6.21 -7.92
C VAL A 243 1.74 5.47 -7.73
N LEU A 244 2.87 6.09 -8.09
CA LEU A 244 4.18 5.47 -7.95
C LEU A 244 4.57 5.28 -6.49
N ALA A 245 4.15 6.17 -5.59
CA ALA A 245 4.34 5.97 -4.15
C ALA A 245 3.63 4.70 -3.65
N GLU A 246 2.41 4.43 -4.13
CA GLU A 246 1.68 3.20 -3.80
C GLU A 246 2.33 1.95 -4.41
N ILE A 247 2.75 2.03 -5.68
CA ILE A 247 3.50 0.93 -6.34
C ILE A 247 4.79 0.61 -5.57
N LEU A 248 5.55 1.63 -5.17
CA LEU A 248 6.78 1.46 -4.39
C LEU A 248 6.51 0.86 -3.00
N GLN A 249 5.41 1.25 -2.35
CA GLN A 249 5.00 0.65 -1.08
C GLN A 249 4.83 -0.86 -1.24
N VAL A 250 4.08 -1.29 -2.25
CA VAL A 250 3.82 -2.71 -2.51
C VAL A 250 5.10 -3.44 -2.91
N LYS A 251 5.88 -2.88 -3.86
CA LYS A 251 7.16 -3.42 -4.32
C LYS A 251 8.14 -3.66 -3.16
N ASN A 252 8.21 -2.72 -2.22
CA ASN A 252 9.16 -2.78 -1.11
C ASN A 252 8.57 -3.48 0.14
N ASN A 253 7.35 -4.03 0.05
CA ASN A 253 6.63 -4.63 1.18
C ASN A 253 6.58 -3.70 2.41
N ALA A 254 6.31 -2.42 2.18
CA ALA A 254 6.29 -1.40 3.21
C ALA A 254 4.86 -1.14 3.73
N PRO A 255 4.70 -0.71 4.99
CA PRO A 255 3.38 -0.41 5.56
C PRO A 255 2.74 0.85 4.95
N GLY A 256 3.53 1.73 4.33
CA GLY A 256 3.05 2.99 3.77
C GLY A 256 2.82 4.09 4.82
N GLY A 257 2.35 5.25 4.37
CA GLY A 257 2.04 6.41 5.22
C GLY A 257 3.25 7.27 5.63
N LEU A 258 3.02 8.22 6.53
CA LEU A 258 4.05 9.15 7.01
C LEU A 258 5.00 8.43 8.00
N MET A 259 6.32 8.53 7.79
CA MET A 259 7.35 7.91 8.66
C MET A 259 7.23 8.36 10.12
N MET A 260 7.03 9.66 10.30
CA MET A 260 6.59 10.24 11.56
C MET A 260 5.11 10.47 11.41
N LYS A 261 4.27 9.78 12.20
CA LYS A 261 2.90 10.25 12.37
C LYS A 261 3.02 11.67 12.91
N PRO A 262 2.51 12.71 12.21
CA PRO A 262 2.36 13.98 12.87
C PRO A 262 1.56 13.68 14.14
N SER A 263 2.02 14.19 15.27
CA SER A 263 1.16 14.34 16.44
C SER A 263 -0.02 15.16 15.94
N HIS A 264 -1.10 14.47 15.55
CA HIS A 264 -2.22 15.09 14.88
C HIS A 264 -2.63 16.30 15.73
N PRO A 265 -2.89 17.50 15.15
CA PRO A 265 -3.42 18.60 15.93
C PRO A 265 -4.74 18.20 16.63
N SER A 266 -5.49 17.24 16.06
CA SER A 266 -6.67 16.59 16.67
C SER A 266 -6.36 15.58 17.78
N GLY A 267 -5.14 15.03 17.86
CA GLY A 267 -4.75 14.07 18.90
C GLY A 267 -4.75 14.66 20.31
N HIS A 268 -4.79 16.00 20.42
CA HIS A 268 -4.98 16.72 21.68
C HIS A 268 -6.38 17.30 21.84
N GLN A 269 -7.19 17.34 20.78
CA GLN A 269 -8.52 17.96 20.83
C GLN A 269 -9.55 16.93 21.28
N LEU A 270 -10.21 17.28 22.38
CA LEU A 270 -11.26 16.46 22.98
C LEU A 270 -12.62 16.78 22.33
N VAL A 271 -13.32 15.75 21.90
CA VAL A 271 -14.75 15.80 21.54
C VAL A 271 -15.53 15.03 22.59
N VAL A 272 -16.61 15.64 23.08
CA VAL A 272 -17.52 14.97 24.01
C VAL A 272 -18.81 14.61 23.29
N ILE A 273 -19.30 13.39 23.46
CA ILE A 273 -20.56 12.91 22.88
C ILE A 273 -21.57 12.73 24.01
N ARG A 274 -22.77 13.31 23.88
CA ARG A 274 -23.91 12.99 24.76
C ARG A 274 -24.61 11.75 24.22
N GLY A 275 -24.75 10.75 25.08
CA GLY A 275 -25.20 9.40 24.74
C GLY A 275 -24.04 8.49 24.33
N ALA A 276 -24.21 7.21 24.62
CA ALA A 276 -23.33 6.09 24.25
C ALA A 276 -24.11 4.93 23.59
N GLY A 277 -25.34 5.20 23.13
CA GLY A 277 -26.14 4.26 22.33
C GLY A 277 -25.51 3.90 20.98
N ASP A 278 -26.26 3.18 20.15
CA ASP A 278 -25.81 2.67 18.84
C ASP A 278 -25.34 3.77 17.88
N ILE A 279 -26.12 4.84 17.71
CA ILE A 279 -25.74 5.98 16.85
C ILE A 279 -24.52 6.70 17.41
N ALA A 280 -24.52 6.97 18.71
CA ALA A 280 -23.41 7.63 19.37
C ALA A 280 -22.10 6.83 19.21
N SER A 281 -22.18 5.49 19.27
CA SER A 281 -21.03 4.60 19.07
C SER A 281 -20.49 4.69 17.65
N GLY A 282 -21.36 4.76 16.63
CA GLY A 282 -20.94 5.01 15.24
C GLY A 282 -20.24 6.36 15.05
N VAL A 283 -20.73 7.42 15.70
CA VAL A 283 -20.08 8.74 15.69
C VAL A 283 -18.73 8.69 16.39
N ALA A 284 -18.66 8.05 17.56
CA ALA A 284 -17.44 7.88 18.34
C ALA A 284 -16.34 7.17 17.55
N LEU A 285 -16.68 6.08 16.85
CA LEU A 285 -15.74 5.34 15.98
C LEU A 285 -15.18 6.23 14.87
N ARG A 286 -16.02 7.04 14.22
CA ARG A 286 -15.59 7.95 13.14
C ARG A 286 -14.63 9.02 13.66
N LEU A 287 -14.93 9.62 14.81
CA LEU A 287 -14.07 10.62 15.44
C LEU A 287 -12.76 10.02 15.95
N TYR A 288 -12.82 8.83 16.55
CA TYR A 288 -11.66 8.09 17.03
C TYR A 288 -10.70 7.74 15.87
N HIS A 289 -11.21 7.19 14.77
CA HIS A 289 -10.41 6.89 13.58
C HIS A 289 -9.91 8.14 12.84
N ALA A 290 -10.61 9.28 12.99
CA ALA A 290 -10.11 10.59 12.54
C ALA A 290 -9.04 11.20 13.48
N GLY A 291 -8.74 10.53 14.60
CA GLY A 291 -7.66 10.90 15.51
C GLY A 291 -8.05 11.88 16.63
N PHE A 292 -9.34 12.07 16.92
CA PHE A 292 -9.78 12.86 18.08
C PHE A 292 -9.72 12.07 19.38
N LYS A 293 -9.48 12.75 20.50
CA LYS A 293 -9.81 12.20 21.83
C LYS A 293 -11.33 12.24 21.98
N VAL A 294 -11.96 11.13 22.30
CA VAL A 294 -13.42 11.03 22.42
C VAL A 294 -13.78 10.61 23.84
N ILE A 295 -14.67 11.35 24.50
CA ILE A 295 -15.32 10.94 25.76
C ILE A 295 -16.83 10.93 25.53
N MET A 296 -17.51 9.90 26.03
CA MET A 296 -18.96 9.77 25.93
C MET A 296 -19.58 9.97 27.32
N LEU A 297 -20.65 10.75 27.39
CA LEU A 297 -21.44 10.96 28.60
C LEU A 297 -22.76 10.20 28.48
N GLU A 298 -23.11 9.43 29.50
CA GLU A 298 -24.30 8.58 29.50
C GLU A 298 -25.05 8.67 30.84
N VAL A 299 -26.29 8.22 30.87
CA VAL A 299 -27.08 8.08 32.11
C VAL A 299 -26.68 6.81 32.87
N GLU A 300 -27.00 6.72 34.15
CA GLU A 300 -26.64 5.56 35.01
C GLU A 300 -27.30 4.25 34.54
N LYS A 301 -28.50 4.33 33.95
CA LYS A 301 -29.27 3.18 33.46
C LYS A 301 -29.63 3.39 31.98
N PRO A 302 -28.68 3.23 31.05
CA PRO A 302 -28.94 3.49 29.65
C PRO A 302 -29.90 2.46 29.06
N THR A 303 -30.85 2.91 28.23
CA THR A 303 -31.83 2.05 27.56
C THR A 303 -31.26 1.46 26.28
N VAL A 304 -30.24 0.61 26.41
CA VAL A 304 -29.55 0.00 25.27
C VAL A 304 -30.35 -1.20 24.77
N ILE A 305 -30.89 -1.12 23.56
CA ILE A 305 -31.61 -2.23 22.93
C ILE A 305 -30.62 -3.22 22.28
N ARG A 306 -29.57 -2.69 21.64
CA ARG A 306 -28.55 -3.49 20.92
C ARG A 306 -27.21 -3.45 21.65
N CYS A 307 -27.09 -4.26 22.69
CA CYS A 307 -25.94 -4.25 23.61
C CYS A 307 -24.60 -4.58 22.93
N THR A 308 -24.61 -5.38 21.86
CA THR A 308 -23.38 -5.83 21.17
C THR A 308 -22.72 -4.76 20.28
N VAL A 309 -23.37 -3.62 20.05
CA VAL A 309 -22.89 -2.57 19.13
C VAL A 309 -22.94 -1.17 19.76
N ALA A 310 -23.12 -1.08 21.08
CA ALA A 310 -23.27 0.18 21.79
C ALA A 310 -22.26 0.27 22.95
N PHE A 311 -21.45 1.32 22.95
CA PHE A 311 -20.49 1.58 24.02
C PHE A 311 -21.14 1.84 25.38
N ALA A 312 -22.42 2.19 25.43
CA ALA A 312 -23.21 2.29 26.66
C ALA A 312 -23.18 1.00 27.50
N GLN A 313 -22.93 -0.16 26.88
CA GLN A 313 -22.75 -1.42 27.62
C GLN A 313 -21.58 -1.37 28.62
N ALA A 314 -20.57 -0.53 28.37
CA ALA A 314 -19.47 -0.31 29.31
C ALA A 314 -19.94 0.23 30.67
N VAL A 315 -21.10 0.90 30.74
CA VAL A 315 -21.69 1.35 32.03
C VAL A 315 -22.04 0.17 32.94
N PHE A 316 -22.41 -0.98 32.36
CA PHE A 316 -22.75 -2.19 33.11
C PHE A 316 -21.55 -3.11 33.32
N ASP A 317 -20.79 -3.36 32.25
CA ASP A 317 -19.75 -4.40 32.22
C ASP A 317 -18.35 -3.83 32.52
N GLY A 318 -18.22 -2.51 32.68
CA GLY A 318 -16.96 -1.80 32.88
C GLY A 318 -16.19 -1.53 31.58
N GLU A 319 -16.35 -2.37 30.56
CA GLU A 319 -15.79 -2.15 29.22
C GLU A 319 -16.67 -2.74 28.11
N MET A 320 -16.49 -2.23 26.89
CA MET A 320 -17.19 -2.71 25.71
C MET A 320 -16.35 -2.48 24.45
N THR A 321 -16.23 -3.48 23.59
CA THR A 321 -15.51 -3.36 22.31
C THR A 321 -16.48 -3.41 21.14
N VAL A 322 -16.40 -2.41 20.26
CA VAL A 322 -17.17 -2.34 19.00
C VAL A 322 -16.17 -2.06 17.88
N GLU A 323 -16.21 -2.88 16.82
CA GLU A 323 -15.34 -2.74 15.64
C GLU A 323 -13.83 -2.59 15.97
N GLY A 324 -13.36 -3.30 17.00
CA GLY A 324 -11.94 -3.30 17.42
C GLY A 324 -11.53 -2.08 18.27
N VAL A 325 -12.44 -1.14 18.54
CA VAL A 325 -12.22 -0.02 19.46
C VAL A 325 -12.89 -0.32 20.79
N THR A 326 -12.18 -0.09 21.89
CA THR A 326 -12.65 -0.43 23.24
C THR A 326 -13.01 0.83 24.01
N ALA A 327 -14.25 0.85 24.53
CA ALA A 327 -14.73 1.84 25.46
C ALA A 327 -14.67 1.32 26.90
N ARG A 328 -14.40 2.20 27.86
CA ARG A 328 -14.26 1.85 29.29
C ARG A 328 -14.98 2.83 30.19
N LEU A 329 -15.63 2.32 31.23
CA LEU A 329 -16.25 3.15 32.26
C LEU A 329 -15.15 3.93 33.01
N ALA A 330 -15.34 5.23 33.11
CA ALA A 330 -14.48 6.12 33.89
C ALA A 330 -15.29 6.80 34.99
N THR A 331 -14.71 6.87 36.19
CA THR A 331 -15.35 7.43 37.39
C THR A 331 -14.99 8.89 37.63
N SER A 332 -13.98 9.41 36.94
CA SER A 332 -13.54 10.80 37.03
C SER A 332 -13.00 11.33 35.69
N SER A 333 -13.02 12.65 35.53
CA SER A 333 -12.43 13.36 34.39
C SER A 333 -10.95 13.02 34.18
N ALA A 334 -10.18 12.95 35.26
CA ALA A 334 -8.76 12.63 35.25
C ALA A 334 -8.50 11.19 34.79
N GLU A 335 -9.34 10.24 35.21
CA GLU A 335 -9.30 8.86 34.73
C GLU A 335 -9.67 8.77 33.25
N ALA A 336 -10.74 9.46 32.83
CA ALA A 336 -11.16 9.51 31.44
C ALA A 336 -10.04 10.04 30.53
N MET A 337 -9.37 11.13 30.92
CA MET A 337 -8.25 11.66 30.14
C MET A 337 -7.10 10.65 30.00
N LYS A 338 -6.71 9.94 31.08
CA LYS A 338 -5.69 8.88 31.01
C LYS A 338 -6.11 7.72 30.10
N LEU A 339 -7.39 7.37 30.08
CA LEU A 339 -7.92 6.35 29.19
C LEU A 339 -7.86 6.77 27.72
N THR A 340 -8.14 8.04 27.39
CA THR A 340 -7.97 8.56 26.01
C THR A 340 -6.52 8.47 25.54
N GLU A 341 -5.55 8.75 26.42
CA GLU A 341 -4.11 8.67 26.11
C GLU A 341 -3.64 7.24 25.83
N ARG A 342 -4.36 6.25 26.37
CA ARG A 342 -4.11 4.82 26.15
C ARG A 342 -4.88 4.24 24.95
N GLY A 343 -5.60 5.07 24.20
CA GLY A 343 -6.37 4.65 23.03
C GLY A 343 -7.73 4.01 23.35
N PHE A 344 -8.28 4.26 24.54
CA PHE A 344 -9.65 3.86 24.87
C PHE A 344 -10.64 5.03 24.72
N ILE A 345 -11.92 4.71 24.52
CA ILE A 345 -13.02 5.69 24.59
C ILE A 345 -13.64 5.64 25.99
N PRO A 346 -13.45 6.67 26.85
CA PRO A 346 -14.09 6.67 28.15
C PRO A 346 -15.59 6.90 28.03
N VAL A 347 -16.38 6.16 28.80
CA VAL A 347 -17.80 6.37 29.03
C VAL A 347 -17.95 6.84 30.48
N MET A 348 -18.62 7.97 30.69
CA MET A 348 -18.84 8.54 32.02
C MET A 348 -20.32 8.67 32.31
N VAL A 349 -20.74 8.36 33.53
CA VAL A 349 -22.11 8.57 33.97
C VAL A 349 -22.28 10.04 34.37
N ASP A 350 -22.92 10.83 33.50
CA ASP A 350 -23.17 12.27 33.71
C ASP A 350 -24.44 12.70 32.93
N PRO A 351 -25.63 12.43 33.48
CA PRO A 351 -26.90 12.71 32.80
C PRO A 351 -27.12 14.20 32.51
N THR A 352 -26.54 15.07 33.32
CA THR A 352 -26.70 16.53 33.24
C THR A 352 -25.60 17.24 32.46
N CYS A 353 -24.57 16.51 32.04
CA CYS A 353 -23.37 17.08 31.39
C CYS A 353 -22.65 18.13 32.25
N SER A 354 -22.63 17.87 33.56
CA SER A 354 -21.93 18.69 34.55
C SER A 354 -20.41 18.70 34.37
N LEU A 355 -19.86 17.68 33.71
CA LEU A 355 -18.42 17.51 33.50
C LEU A 355 -17.87 18.33 32.33
N LEU A 356 -18.72 18.96 31.51
CA LEU A 356 -18.27 19.70 30.32
C LEU A 356 -17.33 20.87 30.66
N ASP A 357 -17.59 21.57 31.75
CA ASP A 357 -16.77 22.71 32.20
C ASP A 357 -15.36 22.28 32.61
N GLU A 358 -15.23 21.06 33.12
CA GLU A 358 -13.96 20.46 33.50
C GLU A 358 -13.22 19.87 32.30
N LEU A 359 -13.94 19.15 31.43
CA LEU A 359 -13.40 18.49 30.24
C LEU A 359 -12.96 19.47 29.15
N LYS A 360 -13.60 20.65 29.08
CA LYS A 360 -13.31 21.73 28.10
C LYS A 360 -13.17 21.20 26.65
N PRO A 361 -14.19 20.51 26.11
CA PRO A 361 -14.10 19.95 24.78
C PRO A 361 -14.09 21.04 23.70
N LEU A 362 -13.52 20.70 22.55
CA LEU A 362 -13.60 21.52 21.33
C LEU A 362 -15.05 21.65 20.85
N CYS A 363 -15.77 20.52 20.86
CA CYS A 363 -17.19 20.44 20.51
C CYS A 363 -17.91 19.37 21.32
N VAL A 364 -19.22 19.55 21.45
CA VAL A 364 -20.14 18.54 22.00
C VAL A 364 -21.03 18.04 20.88
N VAL A 365 -21.11 16.73 20.72
CA VAL A 365 -22.06 16.09 19.79
C VAL A 365 -23.21 15.51 20.59
N ASP A 366 -24.42 15.97 20.32
CA ASP A 366 -25.62 15.35 20.90
C ASP A 366 -26.08 14.21 20.00
N ALA A 367 -25.88 12.98 20.49
CA ALA A 367 -26.27 11.75 19.80
C ALA A 367 -27.38 11.01 20.55
N ILE A 368 -28.09 11.68 21.47
CA ILE A 368 -29.25 11.12 22.15
C ILE A 368 -30.44 11.15 21.19
N LEU A 369 -31.02 9.97 20.93
CA LEU A 369 -32.18 9.84 20.06
C LEU A 369 -33.46 10.21 20.82
N ALA A 370 -33.79 11.50 20.86
CA ALA A 370 -34.98 12.02 21.52
C ALA A 370 -35.85 12.84 20.57
N LYS A 371 -37.18 12.81 20.77
CA LYS A 371 -38.12 13.61 19.97
C LYS A 371 -38.07 15.12 20.24
N GLN A 372 -37.31 15.52 21.25
CA GLN A 372 -37.15 16.90 21.69
C GLN A 372 -35.76 17.09 22.29
N ASN A 373 -35.26 18.31 22.28
CA ASN A 373 -33.96 18.64 22.86
C ASN A 373 -33.99 18.44 24.39
N LEU A 374 -33.12 17.59 24.90
CA LEU A 374 -32.98 17.27 26.34
C LEU A 374 -31.90 18.13 27.02
N GLY A 375 -31.87 19.42 26.68
CA GLY A 375 -31.06 20.43 27.36
C GLY A 375 -29.73 20.78 26.69
N THR A 376 -29.46 20.33 25.47
CA THR A 376 -28.26 20.71 24.69
C THR A 376 -28.35 22.17 24.25
N ARG A 377 -27.35 22.98 24.63
CA ARG A 377 -27.28 24.43 24.37
C ARG A 377 -26.07 24.79 23.51
N ALA A 378 -26.18 25.90 22.78
CA ALA A 378 -25.15 26.38 21.86
C ALA A 378 -23.81 26.72 22.55
N ASP A 379 -23.86 27.08 23.83
CA ASP A 379 -22.73 27.52 24.65
C ASP A 379 -22.03 26.39 25.43
N MET A 380 -22.44 25.13 25.23
CA MET A 380 -21.80 23.96 25.85
C MET A 380 -20.40 23.63 25.30
N ALA A 381 -20.00 24.24 24.18
CA ALA A 381 -18.64 24.20 23.66
C ALA A 381 -18.37 25.38 22.71
N PRO A 382 -17.10 25.76 22.48
CA PRO A 382 -16.73 26.86 21.59
C PRO A 382 -17.20 26.66 20.14
N VAL A 383 -17.25 25.42 19.66
CA VAL A 383 -17.75 25.05 18.34
C VAL A 383 -18.90 24.06 18.51
N ASN A 384 -20.15 24.52 18.41
CA ASN A 384 -21.32 23.63 18.46
C ASN A 384 -21.81 23.33 17.05
N ASN A 385 -21.41 22.19 16.49
CA ASN A 385 -21.76 21.81 15.12
C ASN A 385 -23.08 21.03 15.13
N ARG A 386 -24.22 21.74 14.99
CA ARG A 386 -25.59 21.18 14.93
C ARG A 386 -25.88 20.25 13.74
N ALA A 387 -24.90 19.91 12.92
CA ALA A 387 -25.13 19.41 11.57
C ALA A 387 -25.09 17.88 11.39
N TRP A 388 -24.77 17.07 12.42
CA TRP A 388 -24.49 15.64 12.20
C TRP A 388 -25.01 14.71 13.31
N ALA A 389 -26.34 14.65 13.47
CA ALA A 389 -27.13 13.45 13.81
C ALA A 389 -28.63 13.83 13.64
N GLY A 390 -29.41 13.04 12.90
CA GLY A 390 -30.66 13.47 12.27
C GLY A 390 -31.85 13.80 13.19
N LEU A 391 -32.62 14.80 12.70
CA LEU A 391 -34.00 15.21 13.02
C LEU A 391 -34.28 15.89 14.36
N TYR A 392 -34.28 17.23 14.37
CA TYR A 392 -35.47 18.09 14.51
C TYR A 392 -35.12 19.51 14.01
N CYS A 393 -35.35 19.78 12.72
CA CYS A 393 -35.61 21.14 12.27
C CYS A 393 -36.98 21.54 12.84
N ARG A 394 -37.05 22.61 13.62
CA ARG A 394 -38.34 23.23 13.96
C ARG A 394 -39.06 23.61 12.67
N GLU A 395 -40.18 22.93 12.38
CA GLU A 395 -41.31 23.60 11.76
C GLU A 395 -41.70 24.79 12.66
N GLY A 396 -41.86 25.97 12.07
CA GLY A 396 -42.30 27.17 12.78
C GLY A 396 -41.34 28.35 12.72
N LEU A 397 -40.88 28.71 11.52
CA LEU A 397 -40.69 30.11 11.16
C LEU A 397 -41.48 30.36 9.88
N SER A 398 -42.63 30.99 10.08
CA SER A 398 -43.49 31.58 9.08
C SER A 398 -42.68 32.35 8.02
N CYS A 399 -43.03 32.14 6.76
CA CYS A 399 -42.84 33.15 5.72
C CYS A 399 -43.34 34.51 6.24
N GLY A 400 -42.49 35.53 6.16
CA GLY A 400 -42.82 36.89 6.53
C GLY A 400 -41.70 37.85 6.16
N ASN A 401 -41.77 38.30 4.89
CA ASN A 401 -41.08 39.40 4.20
C ASN A 401 -39.55 39.49 4.23
#